data_AF-A0A8T5LK70-F1
#
_entry.id   AF-A0A8T5LK70-F1
#
_cell.length_a   1.000
_cell.length_b   1.000
_cell.length_c   1.000
_cell.angle_alpha   90.00
_cell.angle_beta   90.00
_cell.angle_gamma   90.00
#
_symmetry.space_group_name_H-M   'P 1'
#
loop_
_entity.id
_entity.type
_entity.pdbx_description
1 polymer ?
#
loop_
_entity_poly.entity_id
_entity_poly.type
_entity_poly.pdbx_seq_one_letter_code
_entity_poly.pdbx_strand_id
1 'polypeptide(L)'
;MKYLIFGVLLISIIALAGCSQTVVKYQCADGSFVDSANSCSSVNCKTDCPQLDCASCPAKIEYQEKIVEKPVQVLKYQCADETIKDKLSDCPVIPESQKISKLKSFSGDSDTVTEQFYLKSGLTIFKLNYEGDSNFQVYLIDGDGDKSIFVNEVGEYSATKSETISNAGYYRLEVDIGSSFTGSGFSSKADWSIDVEQ
;
A
#
# COMPACT_ATOMS: atom_id res chain seq x y z
N MET A 1 62.07 31.44 12.18
CA MET A 1 61.83 30.73 10.91
C MET A 1 60.47 30.04 10.99
N LYS A 2 59.62 30.34 10.01
CA LYS A 2 58.44 29.61 9.51
C LYS A 2 57.29 29.26 10.48
N TYR A 3 56.29 30.13 10.42
CA TYR A 3 54.86 29.86 10.60
C TYR A 3 54.40 28.71 9.68
N LEU A 4 53.53 27.84 10.19
CA LEU A 4 52.61 27.06 9.36
C LEU A 4 51.26 26.97 10.08
N ILE A 5 50.32 27.72 9.52
CA ILE A 5 48.91 27.84 9.88
C ILE A 5 48.17 26.72 9.13
N PHE A 6 47.49 25.84 9.85
CA PHE A 6 46.40 25.00 9.36
C PHE A 6 45.32 25.12 10.43
N GLY A 7 44.24 25.87 10.27
CA GLY A 7 43.29 25.79 9.17
C GLY A 7 41.97 25.31 9.77
N VAL A 8 41.34 26.18 10.56
CA VAL A 8 40.04 25.94 11.21
C VAL A 8 38.99 25.82 10.11
N LEU A 9 38.57 24.59 9.80
CA LEU A 9 37.46 24.34 8.89
C LEU A 9 36.15 24.46 9.67
N LEU A 10 35.66 25.69 9.79
CA LEU A 10 34.29 26.00 10.20
C LEU A 10 33.35 25.48 9.11
N ILE A 11 32.76 24.30 9.34
CA ILE A 11 31.67 23.79 8.52
C ILE A 11 30.42 24.57 8.91
N SER A 12 30.17 25.66 8.19
CA SER A 12 28.91 26.41 8.24
C SER A 12 27.77 25.52 7.77
N ILE A 13 26.93 25.09 8.70
CA ILE A 13 25.63 24.47 8.43
C ILE A 13 24.73 25.57 7.86
N ILE A 14 24.65 25.66 6.53
CA ILE A 14 23.67 26.51 5.85
C ILE A 14 22.33 25.77 5.91
N ALA A 15 21.49 26.14 6.87
CA ALA A 15 20.08 25.80 6.84
C ALA A 15 19.44 26.50 5.64
N LEU A 16 19.18 25.76 4.56
CA LEU A 16 18.30 26.17 3.47
C LEU A 16 16.86 26.11 3.99
N ALA A 17 16.49 27.10 4.82
CA ALA A 17 15.09 27.47 4.99
C ALA A 17 14.65 28.09 3.66
N GLY A 18 13.88 27.34 2.88
CA GLY A 18 13.18 27.88 1.71
C GLY A 18 12.18 28.92 2.16
N CYS A 19 12.60 30.19 2.17
CA CYS A 19 11.68 31.32 2.30
C CYS A 19 10.79 31.33 1.05
N SER A 20 9.54 30.87 1.18
CA SER A 20 8.50 31.18 0.20
C SER A 20 8.24 32.68 0.28
N GLN A 21 8.96 33.46 -0.52
CA GLN A 21 8.76 34.90 -0.56
C GLN A 21 7.49 35.18 -1.36
N THR A 22 6.45 35.59 -0.64
CA THR A 22 5.21 36.08 -1.23
C THR A 22 5.51 37.44 -1.85
N VAL A 23 5.65 37.49 -3.18
CA VAL A 23 5.85 38.76 -3.89
C VAL A 23 4.49 39.43 -4.03
N VAL A 24 4.24 40.47 -3.23
CA VAL A 24 3.03 41.29 -3.32
C VAL A 24 3.23 42.32 -4.44
N LYS A 25 2.36 42.29 -5.46
CA LYS A 25 2.30 43.30 -6.52
C LYS A 25 1.03 44.13 -6.38
N TYR A 26 1.13 45.41 -6.68
CA TYR A 26 0.05 46.39 -6.62
C TYR A 26 -0.39 46.73 -8.04
N GLN A 27 -1.70 46.77 -8.28
CA GLN A 27 -2.25 47.18 -9.57
C GLN A 27 -2.64 48.65 -9.53
N CYS A 28 -2.14 49.43 -10.48
CA CYS A 28 -2.43 50.86 -10.62
C CYS A 28 -3.77 51.09 -11.34
N ALA A 29 -4.28 52.33 -11.28
CA ALA A 29 -5.57 52.69 -11.90
C ALA A 29 -5.57 52.57 -13.44
N ASP A 30 -4.40 52.58 -14.08
CA ASP A 30 -4.22 52.32 -15.52
C ASP A 30 -4.12 50.82 -15.85
N GLY A 31 -4.17 49.95 -14.85
CA GLY A 31 -4.10 48.50 -14.98
C GLY A 31 -2.68 47.90 -14.93
N SER A 32 -1.63 48.72 -14.85
CA SER A 32 -0.24 48.25 -14.72
C SER A 32 0.04 47.66 -13.33
N PHE A 33 0.99 46.71 -13.24
CA PHE A 33 1.41 46.12 -11.96
C PHE A 33 2.80 46.59 -11.55
N VAL A 34 2.92 47.04 -10.31
CA VAL A 34 4.15 47.58 -9.72
C VAL A 34 4.44 46.95 -8.37
N ASP A 35 5.70 46.98 -7.93
CA ASP A 35 6.12 46.34 -6.67
C ASP A 35 5.87 47.23 -5.42
N SER A 36 5.34 48.44 -5.61
CA SER A 36 4.96 49.35 -4.52
C SER A 36 3.82 50.27 -4.95
N ALA A 37 2.85 50.52 -4.06
CA ALA A 37 1.71 51.40 -4.32
C ALA A 37 2.12 52.85 -4.71
N ASN A 38 3.28 53.32 -4.23
CA ASN A 38 3.80 54.66 -4.55
C ASN A 38 4.40 54.75 -5.97
N SER A 39 4.53 53.63 -6.67
CA SER A 39 5.06 53.55 -8.02
C SER A 39 3.98 53.70 -9.09
N CYS A 40 2.71 53.83 -8.69
CA CYS A 40 1.62 54.14 -9.60
C CYS A 40 1.66 55.60 -10.02
N SER A 41 1.77 55.86 -11.33
CA SER A 41 1.63 57.20 -11.90
C SER A 41 0.25 57.74 -11.52
N SER A 42 0.22 58.79 -10.69
CA SER A 42 -1.03 59.36 -10.18
C SER A 42 -1.93 59.81 -11.33
N VAL A 43 -3.08 59.14 -11.50
CA VAL A 43 -4.14 59.61 -12.39
C VAL A 43 -4.76 60.85 -11.75
N ASN A 44 -4.42 62.03 -12.30
CA ASN A 44 -5.03 63.28 -11.90
C ASN A 44 -6.49 63.29 -12.38
N CYS A 45 -7.43 63.08 -11.47
CA CYS A 45 -8.86 63.26 -11.71
C CYS A 45 -9.19 64.76 -11.86
N LYS A 46 -8.97 65.30 -13.05
CA LYS A 46 -9.44 66.60 -13.54
C LYS A 46 -9.65 66.36 -15.04
N THR A 47 -10.85 66.15 -15.56
CA THR A 47 -11.76 67.26 -15.89
C THR A 47 -13.23 66.92 -16.16
N ASP A 48 -13.74 65.69 -15.97
CA ASP A 48 -15.11 65.37 -16.47
C ASP A 48 -16.05 64.69 -15.46
N CYS A 49 -16.26 65.26 -14.27
CA CYS A 49 -17.36 64.83 -13.39
C CYS A 49 -18.02 66.03 -12.68
N PRO A 50 -19.30 66.35 -12.96
CA PRO A 50 -20.05 67.33 -12.18
C PRO A 50 -20.54 66.70 -10.88
N GLN A 51 -20.11 67.28 -9.76
CA GLN A 51 -20.82 67.32 -8.47
C GLN A 51 -21.36 65.97 -7.96
N LEU A 52 -20.48 65.11 -7.44
CA LEU A 52 -20.87 64.20 -6.37
C LEU A 52 -19.84 64.25 -5.26
N ASP A 53 -20.34 64.58 -4.07
CA ASP A 53 -19.67 64.50 -2.80
C ASP A 53 -19.00 63.12 -2.62
N CYS A 54 -17.66 63.10 -2.67
CA CYS A 54 -16.85 61.89 -2.51
C CYS A 54 -16.92 61.31 -1.08
N ALA A 55 -17.56 61.99 -0.12
CA ALA A 55 -17.77 61.48 1.23
C ALA A 55 -18.99 60.54 1.37
N SER A 56 -19.82 60.42 0.33
CA SER A 56 -21.07 59.65 0.38
C SER A 56 -21.01 58.27 -0.28
N CYS A 57 -19.84 57.79 -0.73
CA CYS A 57 -19.72 56.43 -1.25
C CYS A 57 -19.59 55.43 -0.08
N PRO A 58 -20.55 54.50 0.13
CA PRO A 58 -20.38 53.44 1.11
C PRO A 58 -19.17 52.60 0.73
N ALA A 59 -18.34 52.24 1.72
CA ALA A 59 -17.25 51.31 1.52
C ALA A 59 -17.80 50.03 0.87
N LYS A 60 -17.38 49.76 -0.37
CA LYS A 60 -17.74 48.53 -1.07
C LYS A 60 -16.96 47.39 -0.41
N ILE A 61 -17.57 46.73 0.58
CA ILE A 61 -17.05 45.47 1.11
C ILE A 61 -17.46 44.39 0.10
N GLU A 62 -16.60 44.13 -0.87
CA GLU A 62 -16.69 42.91 -1.68
C GLU A 62 -16.14 41.75 -0.85
N TYR A 63 -17.05 40.88 -0.39
CA TYR A 63 -16.66 39.56 0.06
C TYR A 63 -16.23 38.76 -1.18
N GLN A 64 -14.95 38.45 -1.30
CA GLN A 64 -14.48 37.41 -2.20
C GLN A 64 -14.77 36.07 -1.51
N GLU A 65 -15.73 35.30 -2.01
CA GLU A 65 -15.85 33.89 -1.65
C GLU A 65 -14.53 33.21 -2.05
N LYS A 66 -13.71 32.89 -1.04
CA LYS A 66 -12.53 32.07 -1.24
C LYS A 66 -13.04 30.69 -1.63
N ILE A 67 -12.98 30.34 -2.91
CA ILE A 67 -13.07 28.95 -3.35
C ILE A 67 -11.88 28.24 -2.72
N VAL A 68 -12.11 27.64 -1.55
CA VAL A 68 -11.19 26.66 -0.99
C VAL A 68 -11.36 25.45 -1.90
N GLU A 69 -10.48 25.32 -2.89
CA GLU A 69 -10.36 24.08 -3.66
C GLU A 69 -10.07 22.96 -2.66
N LYS A 70 -11.13 22.25 -2.25
CA LYS A 70 -11.03 21.08 -1.40
C LYS A 70 -10.08 20.14 -2.13
N PRO A 71 -9.03 19.61 -1.47
CA PRO A 71 -8.11 18.71 -2.13
C PRO A 71 -8.93 17.57 -2.74
N VAL A 72 -8.93 17.48 -4.08
CA VAL A 72 -9.62 16.43 -4.80
C VAL A 72 -8.95 15.14 -4.37
N GLN A 73 -9.66 14.36 -3.56
CA GLN A 73 -9.21 13.03 -3.19
C GLN A 73 -9.26 12.20 -4.47
N VAL A 74 -8.09 11.97 -5.07
CA VAL A 74 -7.97 11.10 -6.24
C VAL A 74 -8.14 9.67 -5.76
N LEU A 75 -9.39 9.20 -5.77
CA LEU A 75 -9.73 7.82 -5.44
C LEU A 75 -9.29 6.94 -6.62
N LYS A 76 -8.11 6.33 -6.50
CA LYS A 76 -7.65 5.31 -7.44
C LYS A 76 -8.08 3.93 -6.94
N TYR A 77 -8.54 3.10 -7.86
CA TYR A 77 -8.97 1.73 -7.61
C TYR A 77 -7.85 0.78 -8.01
N GLN A 78 -7.47 -0.11 -7.07
CA GLN A 78 -6.63 -1.25 -7.39
C GLN A 78 -7.52 -2.41 -7.82
N CYS A 79 -7.42 -2.78 -9.10
CA CYS A 79 -8.15 -3.89 -9.69
C CYS A 79 -7.55 -5.24 -9.26
N ALA A 80 -8.29 -6.33 -9.49
CA ALA A 80 -7.86 -7.69 -9.12
C ALA A 80 -6.63 -8.18 -9.90
N ASP A 81 -6.34 -7.59 -11.07
CA ASP A 81 -5.13 -7.81 -11.86
C ASP A 81 -3.96 -6.88 -11.43
N GLU A 82 -4.07 -6.25 -10.26
CA GLU A 82 -3.12 -5.29 -9.69
C GLU A 82 -2.99 -3.96 -10.45
N THR A 83 -3.78 -3.73 -11.51
CA THR A 83 -3.77 -2.45 -12.21
C THR A 83 -4.46 -1.35 -11.41
N ILE A 84 -3.99 -0.11 -11.56
CA ILE A 84 -4.57 1.06 -10.92
C ILE A 84 -5.42 1.83 -11.93
N LYS A 85 -6.70 2.07 -11.61
CA LYS A 85 -7.66 2.75 -12.48
C LYS A 85 -8.34 3.91 -11.75
N ASP A 86 -8.81 4.89 -12.51
CA ASP A 86 -9.53 6.05 -11.97
C ASP A 86 -11.01 5.73 -11.68
N LYS A 87 -11.54 4.63 -12.25
CA LYS A 87 -12.91 4.16 -12.01
C LYS A 87 -12.95 2.64 -11.85
N LEU A 88 -13.84 2.17 -10.99
CA LEU A 88 -14.10 0.74 -10.78
C LEU A 88 -14.59 0.04 -12.07
N SER A 89 -15.35 0.75 -12.91
CA SER A 89 -15.84 0.24 -14.20
C SER A 89 -14.74 -0.09 -15.20
N ASP A 90 -13.55 0.48 -15.00
CA ASP A 90 -12.42 0.35 -15.92
C ASP A 90 -11.53 -0.84 -15.53
N CYS A 91 -11.84 -1.50 -14.41
CA CYS A 91 -11.24 -2.78 -14.06
C CYS A 91 -11.75 -3.87 -15.01
N PRO A 92 -10.87 -4.79 -15.45
CA PRO A 92 -11.30 -5.90 -16.29
C PRO A 92 -12.34 -6.74 -15.55
N VAL A 93 -13.44 -7.05 -16.24
CA VAL A 93 -14.43 -8.01 -15.76
C VAL A 93 -13.82 -9.40 -15.91
N ILE A 94 -13.29 -9.93 -14.82
CA ILE A 94 -12.75 -11.29 -14.79
C ILE A 94 -13.95 -12.25 -14.85
N PRO A 95 -14.04 -13.15 -15.86
CA PRO A 95 -15.07 -14.16 -15.88
C PRO A 95 -14.98 -15.01 -14.60
N GLU A 96 -16.11 -15.39 -14.02
CA GLU A 96 -16.20 -16.05 -12.70
C GLU A 96 -15.35 -17.33 -12.61
N SER A 97 -15.05 -17.97 -13.74
CA SER A 97 -14.15 -19.11 -13.88
C SER A 97 -12.65 -18.80 -13.76
N GLN A 98 -12.28 -17.52 -13.72
CA GLN A 98 -10.91 -17.02 -13.59
C GLN A 98 -10.69 -16.22 -12.30
N LYS A 99 -11.60 -16.31 -11.33
CA LYS A 99 -11.28 -16.02 -9.92
C LYS A 99 -10.37 -17.12 -9.39
N ILE A 100 -9.21 -17.29 -10.04
CA ILE A 100 -8.13 -18.15 -9.61
C ILE A 100 -7.56 -17.44 -8.40
N SER A 101 -8.10 -17.83 -7.24
CA SER A 101 -7.37 -17.82 -5.98
C SER A 101 -5.92 -18.13 -6.27
N LYS A 102 -4.98 -17.40 -5.70
CA LYS A 102 -3.56 -17.66 -5.94
C LYS A 102 -3.23 -19.07 -5.43
N LEU A 103 -3.35 -20.05 -6.32
CA LEU A 103 -3.25 -21.47 -6.00
C LEU A 103 -1.78 -21.76 -5.77
N LYS A 104 -1.47 -22.25 -4.57
CA LYS A 104 -0.14 -22.73 -4.22
C LYS A 104 -0.25 -24.22 -3.92
N SER A 105 0.53 -25.03 -4.63
CA SER A 105 0.53 -26.48 -4.51
C SER A 105 1.85 -26.98 -3.95
N PHE A 106 1.77 -27.96 -3.07
CA PHE A 106 2.89 -28.69 -2.49
C PHE A 106 2.65 -30.19 -2.62
N SER A 107 3.72 -30.96 -2.79
CA SER A 107 3.67 -32.42 -2.77
C SER A 107 4.99 -33.02 -2.33
N GLY A 108 4.95 -34.25 -1.86
CA GLY A 108 6.13 -34.99 -1.42
C GLY A 108 5.80 -36.43 -1.06
N ASP A 109 6.83 -37.18 -0.67
CA ASP A 109 6.74 -38.60 -0.30
C ASP A 109 7.45 -38.91 1.04
N SER A 110 7.81 -37.86 1.78
CA SER A 110 8.56 -37.90 3.04
C SER A 110 8.23 -36.69 3.92
N ASP A 111 8.68 -36.72 5.17
CA ASP A 111 8.60 -35.60 6.10
C ASP A 111 9.26 -34.36 5.50
N THR A 112 8.55 -33.24 5.51
CA THR A 112 8.99 -32.02 4.81
C THR A 112 8.45 -30.77 5.49
N VAL A 113 9.26 -29.71 5.46
CA VAL A 113 8.78 -28.34 5.65
C VAL A 113 8.79 -27.65 4.30
N THR A 114 7.64 -27.13 3.86
CA THR A 114 7.51 -26.47 2.57
C THR A 114 8.32 -25.17 2.50
N GLU A 115 8.55 -24.64 1.29
CA GLU A 115 8.95 -23.24 1.18
C GLU A 115 7.89 -22.31 1.79
N GLN A 116 8.31 -21.08 2.11
CA GLN A 116 7.40 -20.05 2.60
C GLN A 116 6.42 -19.63 1.50
N PHE A 117 5.16 -19.43 1.88
CA PHE A 117 4.12 -18.86 1.02
C PHE A 117 3.35 -17.78 1.78
N TYR A 118 2.85 -16.79 1.05
CA TYR A 118 2.14 -15.67 1.65
C TYR A 118 0.63 -15.92 1.66
N LEU A 119 0.00 -15.72 2.81
CA LEU A 119 -1.45 -15.74 3.00
C LEU A 119 -1.93 -14.34 3.39
N LYS A 120 -3.04 -13.87 2.80
CA LYS A 120 -3.77 -12.70 3.29
C LYS A 120 -4.59 -13.10 4.53
N SER A 121 -5.04 -12.12 5.31
CA SER A 121 -6.05 -12.39 6.32
C SER A 121 -7.38 -12.75 5.68
N GLY A 122 -8.17 -13.59 6.34
CA GLY A 122 -9.45 -14.09 5.86
C GLY A 122 -9.48 -15.61 5.67
N LEU A 123 -10.48 -16.08 4.92
CA LEU A 123 -10.69 -17.51 4.71
C LEU A 123 -9.71 -18.05 3.67
N THR A 124 -9.01 -19.13 4.00
CA THR A 124 -8.16 -19.90 3.09
C THR A 124 -8.65 -21.34 3.04
N ILE A 125 -8.68 -21.92 1.85
CA ILE A 125 -9.09 -23.31 1.61
C ILE A 125 -7.84 -24.15 1.36
N PHE A 126 -7.76 -25.29 2.02
CA PHE A 126 -6.70 -26.28 1.88
C PHE A 126 -7.32 -27.59 1.36
N LYS A 127 -6.86 -28.11 0.24
CA LYS A 127 -7.20 -29.45 -0.24
C LYS A 127 -6.02 -30.35 0.01
N LEU A 128 -6.20 -31.39 0.81
CA LEU A 128 -5.12 -32.28 1.25
C LEU A 128 -5.43 -33.69 0.78
N ASN A 129 -4.40 -34.36 0.27
CA ASN A 129 -4.42 -35.77 -0.08
C ASN A 129 -3.19 -36.47 0.50
N TYR A 130 -3.36 -37.68 1.00
CA TYR A 130 -2.31 -38.55 1.48
C TYR A 130 -2.65 -40.01 1.19
N GLU A 131 -1.73 -40.70 0.52
CA GLU A 131 -1.86 -42.09 0.09
C GLU A 131 -0.85 -42.95 0.86
N GLY A 132 -1.07 -43.13 2.16
CA GLY A 132 -0.22 -43.95 3.01
C GLY A 132 -0.95 -44.53 4.21
N ASP A 133 -0.37 -45.57 4.82
CA ASP A 133 -0.99 -46.32 5.93
C ASP A 133 -0.55 -45.80 7.33
N SER A 134 0.37 -44.84 7.37
CA SER A 134 0.98 -44.28 8.58
C SER A 134 0.21 -43.08 9.13
N ASN A 135 0.76 -42.42 10.14
CA ASN A 135 0.28 -41.10 10.56
C ASN A 135 0.41 -40.09 9.41
N PHE A 136 -0.51 -39.14 9.33
CA PHE A 136 -0.44 -37.96 8.49
C PHE A 136 -0.72 -36.74 9.34
N GLN A 137 0.33 -36.02 9.69
CA GLN A 137 0.27 -34.81 10.49
C GLN A 137 0.68 -33.62 9.64
N VAL A 138 -0.18 -32.62 9.60
CA VAL A 138 0.11 -31.36 8.93
C VAL A 138 0.00 -30.25 9.96
N TYR A 139 1.01 -29.41 10.02
CA TYR A 139 1.03 -28.23 10.86
C TYR A 139 1.13 -26.97 10.01
N LEU A 140 0.35 -25.96 10.37
CA LEU A 140 0.49 -24.62 9.83
C LEU A 140 1.40 -23.83 10.76
N ILE A 141 2.49 -23.29 10.21
CA ILE A 141 3.47 -22.48 10.94
C ILE A 141 3.40 -21.06 10.41
N ASP A 142 3.20 -20.09 11.29
CA ASP A 142 3.14 -18.68 10.91
C ASP A 142 4.52 -18.00 10.82
N GLY A 143 4.52 -16.69 10.58
CA GLY A 143 5.73 -15.89 10.42
C GLY A 143 6.55 -15.74 11.71
N ASP A 144 5.91 -15.89 12.87
CA ASP A 144 6.53 -15.84 14.19
C ASP A 144 7.06 -17.22 14.63
N GLY A 145 6.67 -18.27 13.91
CA GLY A 145 7.07 -19.66 14.15
C GLY A 145 6.07 -20.42 15.02
N ASP A 146 4.91 -19.84 15.31
CA ASP A 146 3.87 -20.52 16.07
C ASP A 146 3.27 -21.65 15.22
N LYS A 147 3.26 -22.84 15.79
CA LYS A 147 2.89 -24.09 15.12
C LYS A 147 1.51 -24.55 15.59
N SER A 148 0.56 -24.65 14.67
CA SER A 148 -0.79 -25.14 14.93
C SER A 148 -1.06 -26.45 14.21
N ILE A 149 -1.60 -27.44 14.93
CA ILE A 149 -1.98 -28.73 14.34
C ILE A 149 -3.19 -28.54 13.43
N PHE A 150 -3.04 -28.90 12.16
CA PHE A 150 -4.04 -28.69 11.13
C PHE A 150 -4.70 -30.00 10.69
N VAL A 151 -3.91 -31.07 10.56
CA VAL A 151 -4.36 -32.45 10.33
C VAL A 151 -3.59 -33.39 11.25
N ASN A 152 -4.27 -34.43 11.75
CA ASN A 152 -3.68 -35.50 12.55
C ASN A 152 -4.50 -36.77 12.38
N GLU A 153 -4.17 -37.55 11.36
CA GLU A 153 -4.94 -38.72 10.95
C GLU A 153 -4.01 -39.93 10.79
N VAL A 154 -4.58 -41.13 10.72
CA VAL A 154 -3.84 -42.37 10.49
C VAL A 154 -4.45 -43.08 9.28
N GLY A 155 -3.62 -43.46 8.32
CA GLY A 155 -4.05 -44.04 7.06
C GLY A 155 -4.33 -42.98 5.99
N GLU A 156 -4.93 -43.43 4.89
CA GLU A 156 -5.27 -42.57 3.75
C GLU A 156 -6.11 -41.36 4.20
N TYR A 157 -5.82 -40.20 3.63
CA TYR A 157 -6.51 -38.97 3.95
C TYR A 157 -6.84 -38.17 2.69
N SER A 158 -8.10 -37.75 2.56
CA SER A 158 -8.53 -36.85 1.49
C SER A 158 -9.60 -35.91 2.01
N ALA A 159 -9.29 -34.61 2.07
CA ALA A 159 -10.21 -33.63 2.62
C ALA A 159 -9.99 -32.23 2.04
N THR A 160 -11.05 -31.43 2.08
CA THR A 160 -10.98 -29.98 1.91
C THR A 160 -11.29 -29.32 3.25
N LYS A 161 -10.37 -28.52 3.77
CA LYS A 161 -10.52 -27.75 5.00
C LYS A 161 -10.52 -26.25 4.70
N SER A 162 -11.23 -25.48 5.51
CA SER A 162 -11.16 -24.02 5.48
C SER A 162 -10.64 -23.51 6.82
N GLU A 163 -9.72 -22.55 6.77
CA GLU A 163 -9.08 -21.96 7.93
C GLU A 163 -9.17 -20.43 7.87
N THR A 164 -9.36 -19.79 9.02
CA THR A 164 -9.39 -18.32 9.08
C THR A 164 -8.02 -17.80 9.46
N ILE A 165 -7.33 -17.23 8.48
CA ILE A 165 -6.04 -16.58 8.67
C ILE A 165 -6.28 -15.23 9.35
N SER A 166 -5.87 -15.11 10.61
CA SER A 166 -6.09 -13.88 11.39
C SER A 166 -5.21 -12.73 10.92
N ASN A 167 -3.94 -13.02 10.62
CA ASN A 167 -2.94 -12.04 10.20
C ASN A 167 -2.38 -12.37 8.83
N ALA A 168 -2.34 -11.39 7.93
CA ALA A 168 -1.65 -11.58 6.67
C ALA A 168 -0.14 -11.74 6.91
N GLY A 169 0.51 -12.66 6.22
CA GLY A 169 1.93 -12.95 6.45
C GLY A 169 2.46 -14.15 5.68
N TYR A 170 3.71 -14.50 5.96
CA TYR A 170 4.34 -15.71 5.44
C TYR A 170 4.09 -16.90 6.35
N TYR A 171 3.74 -18.02 5.74
CA TYR A 171 3.46 -19.29 6.40
C TYR A 171 4.30 -20.40 5.78
N ARG A 172 4.43 -21.51 6.52
CA ARG A 172 4.94 -22.79 6.04
C ARG A 172 4.00 -23.91 6.46
N LEU A 173 4.02 -25.02 5.72
CA LEU A 173 3.44 -26.27 6.16
C LEU A 173 4.56 -27.20 6.58
N GLU A 174 4.42 -27.81 7.75
CA GLU A 174 5.24 -28.96 8.15
C GLU A 174 4.38 -30.21 8.04
N VAL A 175 4.86 -31.17 7.25
CA VAL A 175 4.22 -32.46 6.99
C VAL A 175 5.09 -33.54 7.63
N ASP A 176 4.49 -34.32 8.51
CA ASP A 176 5.07 -35.50 9.16
C ASP A 176 4.18 -36.70 8.82
N ILE A 177 4.73 -37.64 8.06
CA ILE A 177 3.99 -38.82 7.57
C ILE A 177 4.32 -40.09 8.36
N GLY A 178 5.09 -39.96 9.44
CA GLY A 178 5.56 -41.06 10.27
C GLY A 178 6.26 -42.19 9.50
N SER A 179 6.56 -43.28 10.20
CA SER A 179 7.08 -44.51 9.59
C SER A 179 6.12 -45.67 9.81
N SER A 180 5.69 -46.34 8.74
CA SER A 180 4.97 -47.62 8.83
C SER A 180 5.98 -48.76 9.03
N PHE A 181 5.76 -49.59 10.05
CA PHE A 181 6.47 -50.86 10.18
C PHE A 181 5.64 -51.94 9.47
N THR A 182 6.00 -52.30 8.24
CA THR A 182 5.55 -53.57 7.65
C THR A 182 6.65 -54.60 7.88
N GLY A 183 6.29 -55.78 8.38
CA GLY A 183 7.19 -56.82 8.92
C GLY A 183 8.20 -57.45 7.95
N SER A 184 8.48 -56.83 6.80
CA SER A 184 9.48 -57.26 5.82
C SER A 184 10.30 -56.12 5.19
N GLY A 185 10.16 -54.87 5.67
CA GLY A 185 11.00 -53.74 5.24
C GLY A 185 10.29 -52.39 5.44
N PHE A 186 11.07 -51.30 5.58
CA PHE A 186 10.53 -49.94 5.52
C PHE A 186 10.16 -49.64 4.06
N SER A 187 8.92 -49.92 3.67
CA SER A 187 8.40 -49.42 2.40
C SER A 187 6.89 -49.29 2.46
N SER A 188 6.45 -48.04 2.57
CA SER A 188 5.31 -47.55 1.83
C SER A 188 5.74 -46.16 1.34
N LYS A 189 6.02 -46.03 0.04
CA LYS A 189 6.00 -44.69 -0.56
C LYS A 189 4.63 -44.11 -0.24
N ALA A 190 4.60 -43.03 0.52
CA ALA A 190 3.38 -42.42 0.96
C ALA A 190 3.37 -41.01 0.39
N ASP A 191 2.68 -40.86 -0.73
CA ASP A 191 2.63 -39.61 -1.47
C ASP A 191 1.58 -38.69 -0.83
N TRP A 192 1.91 -37.42 -0.69
CA TRP A 192 0.99 -36.38 -0.21
C TRP A 192 0.94 -35.21 -1.18
N SER A 193 -0.21 -34.52 -1.21
CA SER A 193 -0.37 -33.24 -1.88
C SER A 193 -1.23 -32.29 -1.06
N ILE A 194 -0.90 -30.99 -1.11
CA ILE A 194 -1.64 -29.93 -0.45
C ILE A 194 -1.76 -28.75 -1.42
N ASP A 195 -2.99 -28.43 -1.78
CA ASP A 195 -3.35 -27.23 -2.55
C ASP A 195 -3.93 -26.17 -1.62
N VAL A 196 -3.44 -24.95 -1.76
CA VAL A 196 -3.84 -23.79 -0.97
C VAL A 196 -4.49 -22.75 -1.87
N GLU A 197 -5.74 -22.40 -1.57
CA GLU A 197 -6.58 -21.49 -2.32
C GLU A 197 -7.07 -20.35 -1.42
N GLN A 198 -6.85 -19.10 -1.85
CA GLN A 198 -7.38 -17.89 -1.22
C GLN A 198 -7.93 -16.90 -2.25
#